data_AF-A0A397SML4-F1
#
_entry.id   AF-A0A397SML4-F1
#
_cell.length_a   1.000
_cell.length_b   1.000
_cell.length_c   1.000
_cell.angle_alpha   90.00
_cell.angle_beta   90.00
_cell.angle_gamma   90.00
#
_symmetry.space_group_name_H-M   'P 1'
#
loop_
_entity.id
_entity.type
_entity.pdbx_description
1 polymer ?
#
loop_
_entity_poly.entity_id
_entity_poly.type
_entity_poly.pdbx_seq_one_letter_code
_entity_poly.pdbx_strand_id
1 'polypeptide(L)' 'YKIKYCNNWKENGFCLYGNQCLYAHSSEELRIKLNTFNYKVEKCHSFWINGICYNRNKCKFIHNV' A
#
# COMPACT_ATOMS: atom_id res chain seq x y z
N TYR A 1 -11.89 0.37 2.79
CA TYR A 1 -12.44 0.76 4.10
C TYR A 1 -11.46 0.34 5.18
N LYS A 2 -11.06 1.25 6.08
CA LYS A 2 -10.12 1.08 7.21
C LYS A 2 -8.71 0.56 6.87
N ILE A 3 -8.08 1.14 5.85
CA ILE A 3 -6.71 0.77 5.40
C ILE A 3 -5.60 1.69 5.93
N LYS A 4 -5.98 2.79 6.58
CA LYS A 4 -5.08 3.77 7.19
C LYS A 4 -5.65 4.16 8.54
N TYR A 5 -4.79 4.61 9.46
CA TYR A 5 -5.21 5.12 10.76
C TYR A 5 -5.98 6.44 10.63
N CYS A 6 -6.92 6.65 11.54
CA CYS A 6 -7.64 7.90 11.70
C CYS A 6 -6.77 8.90 12.47
N ASN A 7 -6.44 10.03 11.85
CA ASN A 7 -5.64 11.07 12.50
C ASN A 7 -6.39 11.71 13.68
N ASN A 8 -7.66 12.08 13.51
CA ASN A 8 -8.46 12.68 14.59
C ASN A 8 -8.52 11.77 15.83
N TRP A 9 -8.71 10.47 15.64
CA TRP A 9 -8.71 9.53 16.76
C TRP A 9 -7.34 9.44 17.43
N LYS A 10 -6.25 9.46 16.65
CA LYS A 10 -4.88 9.41 17.17
C LYS A 10 -4.49 10.68 17.94
N GLU A 11 -4.87 11.85 17.44
CA GLU A 11 -4.47 13.14 18.00
C GLU A 11 -5.36 13.56 19.17
N ASN A 12 -6.68 13.39 19.03
CA ASN A 12 -7.65 13.91 20.00
C ASN A 12 -8.27 12.81 20.88
N GLY A 13 -8.00 11.52 20.59
CA GLY A 13 -8.67 10.40 21.25
C GLY A 13 -10.14 10.24 20.87
N PHE A 14 -10.66 11.08 19.96
CA PHE A 14 -12.07 11.12 19.57
C PHE A 14 -12.24 11.38 18.07
N CYS A 15 -13.24 10.73 17.48
CA CYS A 15 -13.58 10.87 16.07
C CYS A 15 -15.08 11.11 15.92
N LEU A 16 -15.43 12.21 15.25
CA LEU A 16 -16.81 12.63 14.98
C LEU A 16 -17.61 11.58 14.18
N TYR A 17 -16.92 10.75 13.40
CA TYR A 17 -17.52 9.69 12.60
C TYR A 17 -17.77 8.40 13.37
N GLY A 18 -17.28 8.29 14.62
CA GLY A 18 -17.43 7.10 15.45
C GLY A 18 -17.14 5.80 14.70
N ASN A 19 -18.03 4.83 14.83
CA ASN A 19 -17.91 3.51 14.17
C ASN A 19 -18.05 3.56 12.64
N GLN A 20 -18.61 4.64 12.09
CA GLN A 20 -18.73 4.82 10.64
C GLN A 20 -17.44 5.37 10.01
N CYS A 21 -16.41 5.67 10.79
CA CYS A 21 -15.15 6.18 10.28
C CYS A 21 -14.54 5.24 9.22
N LEU A 22 -14.21 5.82 8.07
CA LEU A 22 -13.54 5.12 6.95
C LEU A 22 -12.10 4.69 7.29
N TYR A 23 -11.55 5.19 8.38
CA TYR A 23 -10.19 4.96 8.86
C TYR A 23 -10.20 4.10 10.14
N ALA A 24 -9.07 3.46 10.43
CA ALA A 24 -8.90 2.59 11.57
C ALA A 24 -8.61 3.39 12.85
N HIS A 25 -9.36 3.14 13.92
CA HIS A 25 -9.14 3.71 15.25
C HIS A 25 -8.15 2.89 16.09
N SER A 26 -7.98 1.60 15.76
CA SER A 26 -7.02 0.70 16.40
C SER A 26 -6.32 -0.20 15.37
N SER A 27 -5.33 -0.96 15.83
CA SER A 27 -4.65 -1.97 15.00
C SER A 27 -5.58 -3.10 14.56
N GLU A 28 -6.53 -3.56 15.40
CA GLU A 28 -7.54 -4.54 14.98
C GLU A 28 -8.38 -4.07 13.81
N GLU A 29 -8.72 -2.78 13.77
CA GLU A 29 -9.52 -2.21 12.69
C GLU A 29 -8.72 -1.99 11.40
N LEU A 30 -7.39 -1.96 11.49
CA LEU A 30 -6.53 -1.69 10.35
C LEU A 30 -6.45 -2.91 9.43
N ARG A 31 -7.16 -2.82 8.30
CA ARG A 31 -7.03 -3.80 7.23
C ARG A 31 -5.69 -3.62 6.53
N ILE A 32 -4.78 -4.54 6.83
CA ILE A 32 -3.56 -4.71 6.04
C ILE A 32 -4.01 -5.06 4.63
N LYS A 33 -3.80 -4.14 3.68
CA LYS A 33 -3.71 -4.54 2.29
C LYS A 33 -2.47 -5.42 2.21
N LEU A 34 -2.67 -6.74 2.31
CA LEU A 34 -1.67 -7.66 1.78
C LEU A 34 -1.44 -7.15 0.36
N ASN A 35 -0.22 -6.68 0.10
CA ASN A 35 0.15 -6.19 -1.22
C ASN A 35 0.33 -7.43 -2.12
N THR A 36 -0.74 -8.22 -2.27
CA THR A 36 -0.86 -9.46 -3.04
C THR A 36 -0.77 -9.22 -4.54
N PHE A 37 -0.22 -8.08 -4.95
CA PHE A 37 0.16 -7.79 -6.31
C PHE A 37 1.67 -7.79 -6.44
N ASN A 38 2.33 -8.91 -6.06
CA ASN A 38 3.73 -9.27 -6.40
C ASN A 38 4.68 -8.07 -6.58
N TYR A 39 4.60 -7.05 -5.72
CA TYR A 39 5.25 -5.78 -6.02
C TYR A 39 6.73 -5.98 -5.77
N LYS A 40 7.47 -6.08 -6.87
CA LYS A 40 8.89 -6.44 -6.93
C LYS A 40 9.20 -7.81 -6.34
N VAL A 41 8.41 -8.83 -6.67
CA VAL A 41 8.72 -10.24 -6.36
C VAL A 41 9.36 -10.95 -7.57
N GLU A 42 8.89 -10.64 -8.78
CA GLU A 42 9.38 -11.24 -10.02
C GLU A 42 10.21 -10.24 -10.85
N LYS A 43 11.19 -10.74 -11.61
CA LYS A 43 12.05 -9.92 -12.49
C LYS A 43 11.25 -9.33 -13.65
N CYS A 44 11.54 -8.07 -14.00
CA CYS A 44 10.94 -7.48 -15.19
C CYS A 44 11.60 -8.08 -16.43
N HIS A 45 10.83 -8.84 -17.21
CA HIS A 45 11.33 -9.49 -18.42
C HIS A 45 11.87 -8.48 -19.45
N SER A 46 11.16 -7.37 -19.70
CA SER A 46 11.59 -6.33 -20.64
C SER A 46 12.90 -5.67 -20.23
N PHE A 47 13.07 -5.37 -18.93
CA PHE A 47 14.33 -4.83 -18.42
C PHE A 47 15.46 -5.85 -18.53
N TRP A 48 15.20 -7.11 -18.19
CA TRP A 48 16.24 -8.14 -18.16
C TRP A 48 16.71 -8.58 -19.56
N ILE A 49 15.83 -8.53 -20.58
CA ILE A 49 16.18 -8.86 -21.97
C ILE A 49 16.72 -7.65 -22.72
N ASN A 50 16.03 -6.51 -22.64
CA ASN A 50 16.31 -5.35 -23.49
C ASN A 50 17.11 -4.24 -22.78
N GLY A 51 17.38 -4.39 -21.48
CA GLY A 51 17.99 -3.34 -20.64
C GLY A 51 17.07 -2.13 -20.37
N ILE A 52 15.87 -2.10 -20.94
CA ILE A 52 14.97 -0.95 -20.91
C ILE A 52 13.57 -1.39 -20.47
N CYS A 53 12.99 -0.66 -19.53
CA CYS A 53 11.58 -0.81 -19.15
C CYS A 53 10.87 0.54 -19.17
N TYR A 54 9.89 0.67 -20.07
CA TYR A 54 9.10 1.90 -20.26
C TYR A 54 8.26 2.27 -19.03
N ASN A 55 7.93 1.29 -18.19
CA ASN A 55 7.17 1.50 -16.95
C ASN A 55 8.01 2.17 -15.85
N ARG A 56 9.36 2.18 -15.95
CA ARG A 56 10.29 2.84 -15.00
C ARG A 56 9.89 2.62 -13.54
N ASN A 57 9.67 3.70 -12.78
CA ASN A 57 9.35 3.68 -11.35
C ASN A 57 7.94 3.13 -11.04
N LYS A 58 7.09 2.99 -12.05
CA LYS A 58 5.75 2.38 -11.92
C LYS A 58 5.77 0.88 -12.21
N CYS A 59 6.92 0.31 -12.62
CA CYS A 59 7.03 -1.11 -12.86
C CYS A 59 6.78 -1.88 -11.55
N LYS A 60 5.90 -2.88 -11.63
CA LYS A 60 5.56 -3.76 -10.50
C LYS A 60 6.58 -4.90 -10.32
N PHE A 61 7.58 -4.98 -11.19
CA PHE A 61 8.57 -6.05 -11.26
C PHE A 61 9.98 -5.51 -10.91
N ILE A 62 10.90 -6.40 -10.55
CA ILE A 62 12.28 -6.07 -10.12
C ILE A 62 13.12 -5.62 -11.33
N HIS A 63 13.88 -4.52 -11.17
CA HIS A 63 14.88 -4.00 -12.11
C HIS A 63 16.31 -4.03 -11.54
N ASN A 64 16.57 -4.80 -10.48
CA ASN A 64 17.90 -4.87 -9.88
C ASN A 64 18.79 -5.78 -10.73
N VAL A 65 19.97 -5.25 -11.09
CA VAL A 65 21.06 -5.95 -11.79
C VAL A 65 21.85 -6.80 -10.81
#